data_AF-A0A4Q2Y6S6-F1
#
_entry.id   AF-A0A4Q2Y6S6-F1
#
_cell.length_a   1.000
_cell.length_b   1.000
_cell.length_c   1.000
_cell.angle_alpha   90.00
_cell.angle_beta   90.00
_cell.angle_gamma   90.00
#
_symmetry.space_group_name_H-M   'P 1'
#
loop_
_entity.id
_entity.type
_entity.pdbx_description
1 polymer ?
#
loop_
_entity_poly.entity_id
_entity_poly.type
_entity_poly.pdbx_seq_one_letter_code
_entity_poly.pdbx_strand_id
1 'polypeptide(L)'
;TQEVLERLAGSCAEYLVHAADVEGKCAGMDEALLAFLARHSPIPVTYAGGARSLDDLRLAQELTGGKVDVTIGSALDIFGGKGVTYAECLDWNRNSAGD
;
A
#
# COMPACT_ATOMS: atom_id res chain seq x y z
N THR A 1 5.33 -15.72 3.65
CA THR A 1 4.24 -16.71 3.83
C THR A 1 3.43 -16.35 5.07
N GLN A 2 2.28 -16.98 5.29
CA GLN A 2 1.39 -16.65 6.40
C GLN A 2 2.07 -16.92 7.76
N GLU A 3 2.78 -18.03 7.87
CA GLU A 3 3.46 -18.46 9.11
C GLU A 3 4.51 -17.44 9.56
N VAL A 4 5.15 -16.76 8.61
CA VAL A 4 6.13 -15.71 8.91
C VAL A 4 5.43 -14.47 9.48
N LEU A 5 4.28 -14.06 8.92
CA LEU A 5 3.49 -12.96 9.45
C LEU A 5 3.04 -13.29 10.87
N GLU A 6 2.37 -14.42 11.08
CA GLU A 6 1.90 -14.84 12.42
C GLU A 6 3.01 -14.86 13.47
N ARG A 7 4.17 -15.41 13.13
CA ARG A 7 5.32 -15.47 14.06
C ARG A 7 5.86 -14.08 14.42
N LEU A 8 5.97 -13.17 13.44
CA LEU A 8 6.54 -11.85 13.66
C LEU A 8 5.56 -10.90 14.37
N ALA A 9 4.25 -11.18 14.28
CA ALA A 9 3.21 -10.35 14.89
C ALA A 9 3.35 -10.22 16.40
N GLY A 10 3.89 -11.25 17.08
CA GLY A 10 4.18 -11.19 18.51
C GLY A 10 5.38 -10.28 18.87
N SER A 11 6.09 -9.72 17.89
CA SER A 11 7.31 -8.93 18.10
C SER A 11 7.23 -7.49 17.56
N CYS A 12 6.11 -7.10 16.95
CA CYS A 12 5.92 -5.75 16.39
C CYS A 12 4.43 -5.37 16.36
N ALA A 13 4.15 -4.07 16.22
CA ALA A 13 2.79 -3.55 16.18
C ALA A 13 2.24 -3.35 14.76
N GLU A 14 3.11 -3.30 13.76
CA GLU A 14 2.75 -3.09 12.35
C GLU A 14 3.84 -3.66 11.43
N TYR A 15 3.46 -4.03 10.20
CA TYR A 15 4.40 -4.30 9.11
C TYR A 15 4.52 -3.17 8.11
N LEU A 16 5.75 -2.93 7.65
CA LEU A 16 6.01 -2.26 6.38
C LEU A 16 6.55 -3.29 5.39
N VAL A 17 5.74 -3.67 4.40
CA VAL A 17 6.12 -4.66 3.39
C VAL A 17 6.52 -3.95 2.10
N HIS A 18 7.79 -4.06 1.75
CA HIS A 18 8.34 -3.45 0.54
C HIS A 18 8.44 -4.46 -0.61
N ALA A 19 7.74 -4.22 -1.71
CA ALA A 19 7.83 -5.02 -2.93
C ALA A 19 8.99 -4.51 -3.82
N ALA A 20 10.21 -4.90 -3.48
CA ALA A 20 11.43 -4.43 -4.15
C ALA A 20 11.52 -4.83 -5.64
N ASP A 21 10.90 -5.94 -6.06
CA ASP A 21 11.04 -6.48 -7.42
C ASP A 21 10.34 -5.65 -8.53
N VAL A 22 9.58 -4.61 -8.15
CA VAL A 22 8.91 -3.67 -9.08
C VAL A 22 9.61 -2.32 -9.21
N GLU A 23 10.72 -2.08 -8.50
CA GLU A 23 11.42 -0.79 -8.47
C GLU A 23 12.24 -0.46 -9.76
N GLY A 24 12.15 -1.30 -10.80
CA GLY A 24 12.79 -1.06 -12.10
C GLY A 24 12.03 -1.54 -13.35
N LYS A 25 10.83 -2.12 -13.20
CA LYS A 25 10.08 -2.74 -14.31
C LYS A 25 8.82 -1.98 -14.76
N CYS A 26 8.46 -0.88 -14.10
CA CYS A 26 7.26 -0.09 -14.40
C CYS A 26 5.93 -0.89 -14.36
N ALA A 27 5.89 -2.04 -13.68
CA ALA A 27 4.78 -2.99 -13.75
C ALA A 27 3.58 -2.66 -12.84
N GLY A 28 3.64 -1.58 -12.05
CA GLY A 28 2.60 -1.23 -11.09
C GLY A 28 2.75 -1.97 -9.75
N MET A 29 1.68 -2.00 -8.97
CA MET A 29 1.63 -2.69 -7.68
C MET A 29 1.51 -4.21 -7.85
N ASP A 30 1.99 -4.96 -6.86
CA ASP A 30 1.78 -6.41 -6.78
C ASP A 30 0.40 -6.69 -6.13
N GLU A 31 -0.62 -6.82 -6.97
CA GLU A 31 -2.01 -7.08 -6.55
C GLU A 31 -2.15 -8.40 -5.78
N ALA A 32 -1.40 -9.43 -6.15
CA ALA A 32 -1.44 -10.73 -5.47
C ALA A 32 -0.87 -10.63 -4.06
N LEU A 33 0.20 -9.85 -3.88
CA LEU A 33 0.76 -9.56 -2.57
C LEU A 33 -0.19 -8.71 -1.72
N LEU A 34 -0.82 -7.68 -2.28
CA LEU A 34 -1.84 -6.89 -1.58
C LEU A 34 -2.98 -7.78 -1.05
N ALA A 35 -3.56 -8.62 -1.91
CA ALA A 35 -4.63 -9.55 -1.54
C ALA A 35 -4.17 -10.59 -0.50
N PHE A 36 -2.91 -11.05 -0.59
CA PHE A 36 -2.31 -11.94 0.39
C PHE A 36 -2.17 -11.27 1.76
N LEU A 37 -1.63 -10.06 1.82
CA LEU A 37 -1.45 -9.30 3.06
C LEU A 37 -2.80 -8.99 3.73
N ALA A 38 -3.79 -8.56 2.96
CA ALA A 38 -5.14 -8.29 3.46
C ALA A 38 -5.82 -9.52 4.08
N ARG A 39 -5.52 -10.72 3.56
CA ARG A 39 -6.09 -11.97 4.03
C ARG A 39 -5.39 -12.53 5.26
N HIS A 40 -4.06 -12.36 5.34
CA HIS A 40 -3.23 -13.13 6.26
C HIS A 40 -2.49 -12.29 7.30
N SER A 41 -2.42 -10.96 7.17
CA SER A 41 -1.76 -10.14 8.18
C SER A 41 -2.60 -10.10 9.46
N PRO A 42 -2.06 -10.55 10.61
CA PRO A 42 -2.78 -10.49 11.88
C PRO A 42 -2.71 -9.11 12.55
N ILE A 43 -1.85 -8.21 12.05
CA ILE A 43 -1.64 -6.84 12.55
C ILE A 43 -1.69 -5.86 11.37
N PRO A 44 -1.80 -4.53 11.62
CA PRO A 44 -1.76 -3.53 10.56
C PRO A 44 -0.56 -3.70 9.63
N VAL A 45 -0.76 -3.35 8.36
CA VAL A 45 0.27 -3.49 7.34
C VAL A 45 0.18 -2.32 6.36
N THR A 46 1.33 -1.70 6.15
CA THR A 46 1.58 -0.73 5.10
C THR A 46 2.37 -1.39 3.97
N TYR A 47 1.88 -1.28 2.74
CA TYR A 47 2.51 -1.75 1.52
C TYR A 47 3.28 -0.63 0.83
N ALA A 48 4.53 -0.90 0.43
CA ALA A 48 5.36 0.04 -0.33
C ALA A 48 5.90 -0.62 -1.60
N GLY A 49 5.35 -0.26 -2.77
CA GLY A 49 5.88 -0.72 -4.05
C GLY A 49 5.01 -0.34 -5.24
N GLY A 50 5.49 0.57 -6.09
CA GLY A 50 4.93 0.77 -7.44
C GLY A 50 3.59 1.52 -7.55
N ALA A 51 3.03 2.06 -6.46
CA ALA A 51 1.86 2.94 -6.50
C ALA A 51 2.22 4.31 -7.11
N ARG A 52 1.42 4.77 -8.06
CA ARG A 52 1.71 5.94 -8.92
C ARG A 52 0.55 6.92 -9.06
N SER A 53 -0.69 6.53 -8.80
CA SER A 53 -1.85 7.41 -8.98
C SER A 53 -2.92 7.21 -7.91
N LEU A 54 -3.96 8.05 -7.90
CA LEU A 54 -5.17 7.80 -7.11
C LEU A 54 -5.89 6.50 -7.50
N ASP A 55 -5.78 6.06 -8.77
CA ASP A 55 -6.40 4.80 -9.21
C ASP A 55 -5.73 3.60 -8.55
N ASP A 56 -4.42 3.67 -8.30
CA ASP A 56 -3.72 2.65 -7.53
C ASP A 56 -4.24 2.60 -6.08
N LEU A 57 -4.53 3.75 -5.45
CA LEU A 57 -5.14 3.76 -4.11
C LEU A 57 -6.54 3.14 -4.11
N ARG A 58 -7.37 3.44 -5.12
CA ARG A 58 -8.69 2.82 -5.30
C ARG A 58 -8.59 1.31 -5.46
N LEU A 59 -7.72 0.85 -6.34
CA LEU A 59 -7.49 -0.57 -6.59
C LEU A 59 -7.02 -1.28 -5.32
N ALA A 60 -6.10 -0.70 -4.56
CA ALA A 60 -5.65 -1.26 -3.29
C ALA A 60 -6.79 -1.33 -2.26
N GLN A 61 -7.62 -0.29 -2.15
CA GLN A 61 -8.79 -0.28 -1.29
C GLN A 61 -9.75 -1.43 -1.64
N GLU A 62 -10.03 -1.63 -2.94
CA GLU A 62 -10.91 -2.69 -3.44
C GLU A 62 -10.35 -4.09 -3.17
N LEU A 63 -9.07 -4.32 -3.46
CA LEU A 63 -8.40 -5.61 -3.29
C LEU A 63 -8.26 -6.01 -1.82
N THR A 64 -8.06 -5.03 -0.94
CA THR A 64 -7.71 -5.27 0.46
C THR A 64 -8.89 -5.07 1.42
N GLY A 65 -9.99 -4.48 0.94
CA GLY A 65 -11.11 -4.05 1.78
C GLY A 65 -10.68 -3.02 2.84
N GLY A 66 -9.73 -2.15 2.50
CA GLY A 66 -9.19 -1.13 3.40
C GLY A 66 -8.30 -1.66 4.54
N LYS A 67 -7.87 -2.93 4.49
CA LYS A 67 -7.04 -3.54 5.54
C LYS A 67 -5.54 -3.30 5.38
N VAL A 68 -5.11 -2.81 4.22
CA VAL A 68 -3.70 -2.59 3.88
C VAL A 68 -3.54 -1.14 3.43
N ASP A 69 -2.71 -0.40 4.14
CA ASP A 69 -2.33 0.96 3.75
C ASP A 69 -1.32 0.93 2.61
N VAL A 70 -1.24 1.98 1.80
CA VAL A 70 -0.33 2.06 0.64
C VAL A 70 0.55 3.29 0.71
N THR A 71 1.83 3.10 0.42
CA THR A 71 2.82 4.17 0.31
C THR A 71 2.95 4.64 -1.14
N ILE A 72 2.86 5.96 -1.36
CA ILE A 72 3.24 6.61 -2.61
C ILE A 72 4.46 7.48 -2.35
N GLY A 73 5.54 7.25 -3.12
CA GLY A 73 6.80 7.98 -3.01
C GLY A 73 7.07 8.82 -4.26
N SER A 74 7.91 8.31 -5.15
CA SER A 74 8.43 9.01 -6.34
C SER A 74 7.39 9.57 -7.31
N ALA A 75 6.14 9.07 -7.27
CA ALA A 75 5.07 9.57 -8.11
C ALA A 75 4.43 10.88 -7.61
N LEU A 76 4.64 11.25 -6.35
CA LEU A 76 4.12 12.48 -5.75
C LEU A 76 4.79 13.72 -6.35
N ASP A 77 3.98 14.75 -6.60
CA ASP A 77 4.40 16.07 -7.05
C ASP A 77 5.47 16.73 -6.16
N ILE A 78 5.35 16.59 -4.83
CA ILE A 78 6.31 17.12 -3.86
C ILE A 78 7.71 16.48 -3.96
N PHE A 79 7.83 15.34 -4.64
CA PHE A 79 9.10 14.67 -4.94
C PHE A 79 9.50 14.79 -6.43
N GLY A 80 8.83 15.65 -7.20
CA GLY A 80 9.07 15.85 -8.64
C GLY A 80 8.36 14.86 -9.56
N GLY A 81 7.50 14.00 -8.99
CA GLY A 81 6.61 13.11 -9.72
C GLY A 81 5.46 13.84 -10.40
N LYS A 82 4.71 13.12 -11.23
CA LYS A 82 3.55 13.65 -11.97
C LYS A 82 2.35 12.70 -11.94
N GLY A 83 2.39 11.69 -11.08
CA GLY A 83 1.38 10.64 -11.05
C GLY A 83 0.19 10.98 -10.15
N VAL A 84 0.45 11.66 -9.04
CA VAL A 84 -0.57 12.15 -8.10
C VAL A 84 0.00 13.32 -7.29
N THR A 85 -0.85 14.26 -6.88
CA THR A 85 -0.45 15.34 -6.00
C THR A 85 -0.58 14.95 -4.53
N TYR A 86 0.25 15.54 -3.67
CA TYR A 86 0.10 15.38 -2.22
C TYR A 86 -1.29 15.82 -1.73
N ALA A 87 -1.84 16.89 -2.30
CA ALA A 87 -3.17 17.38 -1.98
C ALA A 87 -4.28 16.36 -2.31
N GLU A 88 -4.21 15.72 -3.47
CA GLU A 88 -5.12 14.65 -3.85
C GLU A 88 -5.07 13.46 -2.88
N CYS A 89 -3.89 13.05 -2.43
CA CYS A 89 -3.75 12.00 -1.42
C CYS A 89 -4.34 12.41 -0.06
N LEU A 90 -4.20 13.69 0.34
CA LEU A 90 -4.84 14.18 1.56
C LEU A 90 -6.37 14.14 1.47
N ASP A 91 -6.92 14.58 0.33
CA ASP A 91 -8.36 14.58 0.11
C ASP A 91 -8.91 13.16 0.01
N TRP A 92 -8.17 12.23 -0.60
CA TRP A 92 -8.47 10.79 -0.54
C TRP A 92 -8.59 10.32 0.92
N ASN A 93 -7.56 10.51 1.74
CA ASN A 93 -7.55 10.06 3.13
C ASN A 93 -8.71 10.65 3.95
N ARG A 94 -9.06 11.92 3.74
CA ARG A 94 -10.19 12.58 4.42
C ARG A 94 -11.54 11.96 4.05
N ASN A 95 -11.71 11.55 2.80
CA ASN A 95 -12.94 10.94 2.32
C ASN A 95 -13.03 9.44 2.67
N SER A 96 -11.88 8.78 2.89
CA SER A 96 -11.81 7.36 3.28
C SER A 96 -11.89 7.13 4.79
N ALA A 97 -11.61 8.14 5.63
CA ALA A 97 -11.64 8.02 7.09
C ALA A 97 -13.05 8.07 7.71
N GLY A 98 -14.11 7.85 6.91
CA GLY A 98 -15.51 8.12 7.27
C GLY A 98 -16.44 6.91 7.44
N ASP A 99 -15.96 5.67 7.30
CA ASP A 99 -16.78 4.44 7.42
C ASP A 99 -16.42 3.60 8.65
#